data_AF-A0A165B635-F1
#
_entry.id   AF-A0A165B635-F1
#
_cell.length_a   1.000
_cell.length_b   1.000
_cell.length_c   1.000
_cell.angle_alpha   90.00
_cell.angle_beta   90.00
_cell.angle_gamma   90.00
#
_symmetry.space_group_name_H-M   'P 1'
#
loop_
_entity.id
_entity.type
_entity.pdbx_description
1 polymer ?
#
loop_
_entity_poly.entity_id
_entity_poly.type
_entity_poly.pdbx_seq_one_letter_code
_entity_poly.pdbx_strand_id
1 'polypeptide(L)' 'SPGTWVLVHETWLDAQHGNKGVLHWSGPYVVHERYASGSYCLKELDGTVLKEAVTANRVKLFYYR' A
#
# COMPACT_ATOMS: atom_id res chain seq x y z
N SER A 1 7.43 8.65 5.07
CA SER A 1 6.92 9.91 5.66
C SER A 1 5.74 10.38 4.83
N PRO A 2 4.92 11.37 5.26
CA PRO A 2 3.92 11.97 4.38
C PRO A 2 4.54 12.39 3.03
N GLY A 3 3.82 12.15 1.93
CA GLY A 3 4.31 12.39 0.57
C GLY A 3 5.16 11.26 -0.03
N THR A 4 5.58 10.26 0.75
CA THR A 4 6.32 9.11 0.22
C THR A 4 5.44 8.22 -0.67
N TRP A 5 5.96 7.82 -1.82
CA TRP A 5 5.28 6.89 -2.73
C TRP A 5 5.56 5.45 -2.35
N VAL A 6 4.51 4.64 -2.28
CA VAL A 6 4.57 3.28 -1.76
C VAL A 6 3.70 2.32 -2.57
N LEU A 7 4.03 1.04 -2.48
CA LEU A 7 3.20 -0.06 -2.94
C LEU A 7 2.58 -0.76 -1.72
N VAL A 8 1.38 -1.28 -1.88
CA VAL A 8 0.63 -1.99 -0.83
C VAL A 8 0.49 -3.46 -1.14
N HIS A 9 0.68 -4.32 -0.14
CA HIS A 9 0.50 -5.75 -0.24
C HIS A 9 -0.98 -6.13 -0.16
N GLU A 10 -1.46 -6.85 -1.16
CA GLU A 10 -2.84 -7.32 -1.29
C GLU A 10 -3.03 -8.69 -0.63
N THR A 11 -3.19 -8.72 0.70
CA THR A 11 -3.21 -9.96 1.50
C THR A 11 -4.33 -10.94 1.16
N TRP A 12 -5.41 -10.47 0.54
CA TRP A 12 -6.51 -11.33 0.08
C TRP A 12 -6.11 -12.26 -1.08
N LEU A 13 -5.03 -11.92 -1.80
CA LEU A 13 -4.44 -12.78 -2.84
C LEU A 13 -3.59 -13.91 -2.26
N ASP A 14 -3.15 -13.83 -1.00
CA ASP A 14 -2.33 -14.86 -0.36
C ASP A 14 -3.09 -16.19 -0.20
N ALA A 15 -4.42 -16.12 -0.05
CA ALA A 15 -5.29 -17.28 0.12
C ALA A 15 -5.67 -17.96 -1.21
N GLN A 16 -5.30 -17.39 -2.37
CA GLN A 16 -5.64 -17.95 -3.68
C GLN A 16 -4.60 -18.99 -4.15
N HIS A 17 -4.89 -20.28 -3.91
CA HIS A 17 -4.10 -21.38 -4.46
C HIS A 17 -4.38 -21.56 -5.96
N GLY A 18 -3.37 -21.34 -6.80
CA GLY A 18 -3.43 -21.61 -8.26
C GLY A 18 -3.00 -20.44 -9.16
N ASN A 19 -2.88 -19.23 -8.61
CA ASN A 19 -2.60 -18.01 -9.36
C ASN A 19 -1.10 -17.70 -9.48
N LYS A 20 -0.37 -18.55 -10.21
CA LYS A 20 1.05 -18.31 -10.54
C LYS A 20 1.16 -17.05 -11.40
N GLY A 21 1.78 -15.99 -10.86
CA GLY A 21 2.08 -14.75 -11.57
C GLY A 21 1.24 -13.53 -11.20
N VAL A 22 0.33 -13.63 -10.22
CA VAL A 22 -0.44 -12.45 -9.78
C VAL A 22 0.45 -11.46 -9.03
N LEU A 23 0.30 -10.18 -9.37
CA LEU A 23 1.01 -9.08 -8.72
C LEU A 23 0.37 -8.83 -7.35
N HIS A 24 1.06 -9.21 -6.27
CA HIS A 24 0.62 -9.02 -4.89
C HIS A 24 0.83 -7.59 -4.37
N TRP A 25 1.32 -6.68 -5.21
CA TRP A 25 1.62 -5.30 -4.85
C TRP A 25 0.84 -4.32 -5.73
N SER A 26 -0.03 -3.52 -5.13
CA SER A 26 -0.80 -2.47 -5.78
C SER A 26 -0.19 -1.07 -5.56
N GLY A 27 -0.56 -0.12 -6.41
CA GLY A 27 -0.13 1.28 -6.33
C GLY A 27 0.53 1.81 -7.61
N PRO A 28 1.26 2.94 -7.53
CA PRO A 28 1.70 3.60 -6.31
C PRO A 28 0.60 4.37 -5.56
N TYR A 29 0.70 4.38 -4.24
CA TYR A 29 -0.04 5.24 -3.32
C TYR A 29 0.90 6.29 -2.71
N VAL A 30 0.32 7.34 -2.14
CA VAL A 30 1.06 8.35 -1.37
C VAL A 30 0.73 8.21 0.11
N VAL A 31 1.73 8.20 0.98
CA VAL A 31 1.50 8.31 2.43
C VAL A 31 0.87 9.67 2.73
N HIS A 32 -0.36 9.67 3.23
CA HIS A 32 -1.03 10.88 3.71
C HIS A 32 -0.60 11.21 5.13
N GLU A 33 -0.63 10.21 6.02
CA GLU A 33 -0.30 10.34 7.43
C GLU A 33 0.32 9.02 7.94
N ARG A 34 1.17 9.11 8.97
CA ARG A 34 1.59 7.96 9.77
C ARG A 34 0.94 8.06 11.15
N TYR A 35 0.16 7.04 11.51
CA TYR A 35 -0.46 6.97 12.83
C TYR A 35 0.55 6.57 13.92
N ALA A 36 0.20 6.86 15.18
CA ALA A 36 1.01 6.51 16.34
C ALA A 36 1.23 4.98 16.47
N SER A 37 0.27 4.18 16.01
CA SER A 37 0.38 2.71 15.92
C SER A 37 1.45 2.22 14.93
N GLY A 38 1.96 3.10 14.07
CA GLY A 38 2.89 2.76 12.99
C GLY A 38 2.22 2.34 11.68
N SER A 39 0.88 2.25 11.62
CA SER A 39 0.15 2.11 10.36
C SER A 39 0.11 3.44 9.60
N TYR A 40 -0.26 3.35 8.33
CA TYR A 40 -0.31 4.47 7.41
C TYR A 40 -1.72 4.72 6.91
N CYS A 41 -2.10 6.00 6.89
CA CYS A 41 -3.18 6.48 6.04
C CYS A 41 -2.58 6.75 4.66
N LEU A 42 -3.17 6.17 3.62
CA LEU A 42 -2.70 6.30 2.25
C LEU A 42 -3.74 7.01 1.40
N LYS A 43 -3.29 7.60 0.30
CA LYS A 43 -4.16 8.14 -0.74
C LYS A 43 -3.71 7.71 -2.13
N GLU A 44 -4.65 7.62 -3.04
CA GLU A 44 -4.38 7.47 -4.47
C GLU A 44 -3.71 8.74 -5.03
N LEU A 45 -3.19 8.65 -6.25
CA LEU A 45 -2.46 9.75 -6.89
C LEU A 45 -3.35 10.97 -7.17
N ASP A 46 -4.66 10.77 -7.35
CA ASP A 46 -5.65 11.83 -7.52
C ASP A 46 -6.02 12.54 -6.21
N GLY A 47 -5.52 12.04 -5.07
CA GLY A 47 -5.79 12.58 -3.74
C GLY A 47 -6.85 11.83 -2.95
N THR A 48 -7.53 10.84 -3.54
CA THR A 48 -8.55 10.03 -2.86
C THR A 48 -7.95 9.25 -1.71
N VAL A 49 -8.40 9.51 -0.48
CA VAL A 49 -7.89 8.83 0.72
C VAL A 49 -8.50 7.44 0.84
N LEU A 50 -7.66 6.43 1.09
CA LEU A 50 -8.12 5.07 1.36
C LEU A 50 -8.86 5.03 2.69
N LYS A 51 -9.99 4.31 2.72
CA LYS A 51 -10.80 4.17 3.94
C LYS A 51 -10.08 3.39 5.06
N GLU A 52 -9.23 2.44 4.68
CA GLU A 52 -8.54 1.56 5.62
C GLU A 52 -7.10 2.01 5.85
N ALA A 53 -6.66 1.92 7.11
CA ALA A 53 -5.26 2.08 7.46
C ALA A 53 -4.45 0.85 7.04
N VAL A 54 -3.26 1.07 6.48
CA VAL A 54 -2.38 -0.01 6.02
C VAL A 54 -1.25 -0.22 7.02
N THR A 55 -1.08 -1.46 7.48
CA THR A 55 -0.02 -1.83 8.42
C THR A 55 1.36 -1.77 7.76
N ALA A 56 2.40 -1.42 8.51
CA ALA A 56 3.75 -1.21 7.96
C ALA A 56 4.34 -2.42 7.22
N ASN A 57 4.01 -3.65 7.64
CA ASN A 57 4.45 -4.88 6.96
C ASN A 57 3.83 -5.08 5.56
N ARG A 58 2.73 -4.37 5.26
CA ARG A 58 2.07 -4.39 3.95
C ARG A 58 2.55 -3.26 3.04
N VAL A 59 3.55 -2.47 3.42
CA VAL A 59 3.99 -1.29 2.67
C VAL A 59 5.44 -1.45 2.25
N LYS A 60 5.75 -1.14 0.99
CA LYS A 60 7.13 -0.99 0.50
C LYS A 60 7.30 0.28 -0.32
N LEU A 61 8.52 0.82 -0.40
CA LEU A 61 8.81 1.99 -1.22
C LEU A 61 8.55 1.71 -2.71
N PHE A 62 7.93 2.66 -3.39
CA PHE A 62 7.84 2.69 -4.83
C PHE A 62 9.03 3.45 -5.41
N TYR A 63 9.65 2.88 -6.44
CA TYR A 63 10.73 3.53 -7.19
C TYR A 63 10.32 3.62 -8.66
N TYR A 64 10.30 4.84 -9.19
CA TYR A 64 10.17 5.06 -10.62
C TYR A 64 11.49 4.70 -11.31
N ARG A 65 11.40 4.12 -12.50
CA ARG A 65 12.54 3.65 -13.30
C ARG A 65 12.45 4.21 -14.70
#